data_AF-A0A3A1QPA2-F1
#
_entry.id   AF-A0A3A1QPA2-F1
#
_cell.length_a   1.000
_cell.length_b   1.000
_cell.length_c   1.000
_cell.angle_alpha   90.00
_cell.angle_beta   90.00
_cell.angle_gamma   90.00
#
_symmetry.space_group_name_H-M   'P 1'
#
loop_
_entity.id
_entity.type
_entity.pdbx_description
1 polymer ?
#
loop_
_entity_poly.entity_id
_entity_poly.type
_entity_poly.pdbx_seq_one_letter_code
_entity_poly.pdbx_strand_id
1 'polypeptide(L)'
;MDFNTTRKTLLFSFLAAVLMTGCSAEETATNPQTETGQDDTNGSQQEGGGISEEPSGQDENQANDEGTRAEDLTGEDDNGTGQTNEEEENRKDEQTTEEEQNTQEQDQEEETNEHNGTESGRTLTKEQAAEVLQEYEKTFMVETNSEGTVENHPSKEELLSHYRTIMSEELAQGYLEDFFKTENGNLKMVATEPPVWLNPENEYKVNEQSDGTYHVIQSKSSQLRGNREYTFELEYMSGHWQVADVSSVKSGRLTKSGAEQIVRQHLGDDIDKNMIVEYDHMEQDQFGIHVYEQAGKEEESHTATYGWYKVDPETEEVTSLFGNEQEDSAHLKEKANEVLNNILKEDMNALADYVHSEKGLLISPFVNISEKDKVFEKQEVSSLLENEKAYLWGYQDGSGKPMKSTPPEYFQRYQDFSQVDKVIVDDIKQRGNVKMNIKDYFPDSHIVEFYKNGTEENSNIDWSSLYIVFQKNNAGEWKAVALVSGQWTV
;
A
#
# COMPACT_ATOMS: atom_id res chain seq x y z
N MET A 1 45.14 -0.09 0.56
CA MET A 1 45.41 0.77 1.74
C MET A 1 44.07 1.33 2.13
N ASP A 2 43.61 0.93 3.31
CA ASP A 2 42.23 1.05 3.77
C ASP A 2 41.75 2.51 3.93
N PHE A 3 40.63 2.83 3.30
CA PHE A 3 39.83 4.02 3.59
C PHE A 3 38.71 3.60 4.54
N ASN A 4 38.98 3.65 5.83
CA ASN A 4 37.94 3.54 6.83
C ASN A 4 38.34 4.35 8.07
N THR A 5 37.82 5.58 8.22
CA THR A 5 37.74 6.29 9.52
C THR A 5 36.69 7.43 9.45
N THR A 6 35.50 7.11 9.96
CA THR A 6 34.65 7.97 10.82
C THR A 6 33.92 9.16 10.20
N ARG A 7 32.70 8.93 9.68
CA ARG A 7 31.62 9.93 9.67
C ARG A 7 30.93 9.91 11.05
N LYS A 8 30.97 11.04 11.77
CA LYS A 8 30.14 11.26 12.97
C LYS A 8 28.80 11.81 12.54
N THR A 9 27.75 11.02 12.71
CA THR A 9 26.35 11.45 12.64
C THR A 9 26.07 12.47 13.75
N LEU A 10 25.82 13.73 13.40
CA LEU A 10 25.29 14.74 14.31
C LEU A 10 23.76 14.73 14.19
N LEU A 11 23.12 13.92 15.03
CA LEU A 11 21.69 14.02 15.31
C LEU A 11 21.46 15.22 16.24
N PHE A 12 20.79 16.26 15.75
CA PHE A 12 20.25 17.32 16.60
C PHE A 12 18.73 17.36 16.52
N SER A 13 18.10 16.99 17.63
CA SER A 13 16.67 17.09 17.86
C SER A 13 16.27 18.55 18.05
N PHE A 14 15.44 19.10 17.16
CA PHE A 14 14.73 20.36 17.41
C PHE A 14 13.41 20.08 18.11
N LEU A 15 13.31 20.47 19.38
CA LEU A 15 12.06 20.45 20.15
C LEU A 15 11.36 21.81 19.97
N ALA A 16 10.32 21.86 19.15
CA ALA A 16 9.43 23.01 19.06
C ALA A 16 8.48 23.02 20.28
N ALA A 17 8.69 23.94 21.22
CA ALA A 17 7.80 24.12 22.37
C ALA A 17 6.58 24.96 21.96
N VAL A 18 5.41 24.31 21.85
CA VAL A 18 4.11 24.99 21.76
C VAL A 18 3.72 25.49 23.15
N LEU A 19 3.72 26.81 23.34
CA LEU A 19 3.18 27.44 24.55
C LEU A 19 1.65 27.60 24.41
N MET A 20 0.91 26.68 25.03
CA MET A 20 -0.51 26.88 25.36
C MET A 20 -0.61 27.62 26.69
N THR A 21 -0.88 28.92 26.66
CA THR A 21 -1.28 29.67 27.86
C THR A 21 -2.79 29.60 28.02
N GLY A 22 -3.21 28.80 29.00
CA GLY A 22 -4.59 28.80 29.49
C GLY A 22 -4.92 30.10 30.21
N CYS A 23 -6.14 30.59 29.99
CA CYS A 23 -6.77 31.59 30.83
C CYS A 23 -8.08 30.99 31.35
N SER A 24 -8.12 30.72 32.67
CA SER A 24 -9.30 30.32 33.41
C SER A 24 -9.94 31.56 34.05
N ALA A 25 -11.25 31.68 33.94
CA ALA A 25 -12.09 32.37 34.91
C ALA A 25 -13.51 31.77 34.90
N GLU A 26 -13.81 31.03 35.98
CA GLU A 26 -15.13 30.82 36.62
C GLU A 26 -15.96 32.13 36.67
N GLU A 27 -17.28 32.20 36.85
CA GLU A 27 -18.41 31.35 37.27
C GLU A 27 -19.65 32.21 36.86
N THR A 28 -20.85 31.73 36.54
CA THR A 28 -21.91 31.41 37.51
C THR A 28 -23.18 30.92 36.80
N ALA A 29 -23.76 29.88 37.39
CA ALA A 29 -25.14 29.39 37.38
C ALA A 29 -26.26 30.21 36.70
N THR A 30 -27.14 29.53 35.94
CA THR A 30 -28.46 29.03 36.43
C THR A 30 -29.30 28.45 35.28
N ASN A 31 -29.87 27.27 35.50
CA ASN A 31 -31.01 26.70 34.74
C ASN A 31 -32.30 27.27 35.37
N PRO A 32 -33.40 27.48 34.62
CA PRO A 32 -34.40 26.41 34.56
C PRO A 32 -35.19 26.28 33.24
N GLN A 33 -35.50 25.02 32.91
CA GLN A 33 -36.72 24.41 32.39
C GLN A 33 -37.81 25.20 31.61
N THR A 34 -38.42 24.43 30.69
CA THR A 34 -39.85 24.24 30.34
C THR A 34 -40.45 24.84 29.06
N GLU A 35 -41.37 24.03 28.49
CA GLU A 35 -42.45 24.30 27.51
C GLU A 35 -42.11 24.10 26.01
N THR A 36 -42.51 22.98 25.40
CA THR A 36 -43.83 22.59 24.81
C THR A 36 -44.17 23.28 23.50
N GLY A 37 -44.56 22.48 22.49
CA GLY A 37 -45.19 22.96 21.25
C GLY A 37 -45.41 21.84 20.25
N GLN A 38 -46.52 21.12 20.40
CA GLN A 38 -47.22 20.39 19.32
C GLN A 38 -47.77 21.38 18.29
N ASP A 39 -47.88 20.93 17.03
CA ASP A 39 -49.11 20.92 16.19
C ASP A 39 -48.68 20.65 14.73
N ASP A 40 -49.12 19.53 14.14
CA ASP A 40 -50.34 19.41 13.32
C ASP A 40 -50.09 19.86 11.87
N THR A 41 -50.62 19.30 10.80
CA THR A 41 -51.53 18.19 10.48
C THR A 41 -51.53 18.07 8.95
N ASN A 42 -52.12 16.97 8.47
CA ASN A 42 -52.73 16.78 7.14
C ASN A 42 -51.82 16.64 5.91
N GLY A 43 -52.00 15.65 5.04
CA GLY A 43 -53.13 14.73 4.85
C GLY A 43 -53.72 14.87 3.45
N SER A 44 -54.29 13.76 2.97
CA SER A 44 -55.00 13.49 1.70
C SER A 44 -54.12 13.08 0.51
N GLN A 45 -54.15 11.81 0.04
CA GLN A 45 -55.25 11.06 -0.66
C GLN A 45 -55.45 11.62 -2.09
N GLN A 46 -55.56 10.85 -3.18
CA GLN A 46 -56.39 9.67 -3.49
C GLN A 46 -55.95 9.15 -4.90
N GLU A 47 -55.77 7.84 -5.13
CA GLU A 47 -56.70 6.86 -5.76
C GLU A 47 -56.83 6.79 -7.30
N GLY A 48 -56.95 5.54 -7.78
CA GLY A 48 -57.55 5.10 -9.07
C GLY A 48 -56.53 4.57 -10.08
N GLY A 49 -56.40 3.27 -10.39
CA GLY A 49 -57.40 2.29 -10.90
C GLY A 49 -57.34 2.27 -12.45
N GLY A 50 -57.31 1.19 -13.23
CA GLY A 50 -57.32 -0.27 -13.08
C GLY A 50 -57.30 -0.93 -14.49
N ILE A 51 -56.81 -2.17 -14.58
CA ILE A 51 -57.23 -3.32 -15.44
C ILE A 51 -57.50 -3.13 -16.96
N SER A 52 -56.77 -3.86 -17.82
CA SER A 52 -57.25 -5.02 -18.66
C SER A 52 -56.51 -5.23 -20.01
N GLU A 53 -56.23 -6.52 -20.27
CA GLU A 53 -56.32 -7.27 -21.55
C GLU A 53 -55.22 -7.21 -22.64
N GLU A 54 -54.52 -8.36 -22.80
CA GLU A 54 -53.99 -8.98 -24.03
C GLU A 54 -55.13 -9.38 -25.03
N PRO A 55 -54.95 -10.06 -26.22
CA PRO A 55 -53.77 -10.71 -26.85
C PRO A 55 -53.66 -10.58 -28.40
N SER A 56 -52.76 -11.40 -28.99
CA SER A 56 -52.70 -11.94 -30.38
C SER A 56 -51.77 -11.21 -31.36
N GLY A 57 -50.97 -11.86 -32.21
CA GLY A 57 -50.71 -13.29 -32.48
C GLY A 57 -49.99 -13.47 -33.83
N GLN A 58 -49.18 -14.54 -33.95
CA GLN A 58 -48.89 -15.40 -35.13
C GLN A 58 -48.19 -14.77 -36.37
N ASP A 59 -47.29 -15.40 -37.12
CA ASP A 59 -47.22 -16.76 -37.69
C ASP A 59 -45.75 -17.14 -37.98
N GLU A 60 -45.26 -18.34 -37.65
CA GLU A 60 -45.24 -19.60 -38.44
C GLU A 60 -44.24 -19.64 -39.63
N ASN A 61 -43.23 -20.53 -39.56
CA ASN A 61 -43.32 -21.83 -40.28
C ASN A 61 -42.14 -22.79 -40.05
N GLN A 62 -42.53 -24.02 -39.66
CA GLN A 62 -42.11 -25.38 -40.12
C GLN A 62 -40.62 -25.73 -40.23
N ALA A 63 -40.07 -26.70 -39.48
CA ALA A 63 -40.41 -28.12 -39.26
C ALA A 63 -39.75 -29.10 -40.25
N ASN A 64 -39.33 -30.24 -39.65
CA ASN A 64 -38.96 -31.55 -40.20
C ASN A 64 -37.47 -31.78 -40.50
N ASP A 65 -36.85 -32.94 -40.24
CA ASP A 65 -37.15 -34.15 -39.45
C ASP A 65 -35.93 -35.10 -39.57
N GLU A 66 -35.75 -36.01 -38.61
CA GLU A 66 -35.01 -37.30 -38.66
C GLU A 66 -33.51 -37.34 -39.09
N GLY A 67 -32.58 -38.12 -38.53
CA GLY A 67 -32.59 -39.22 -37.57
C GLY A 67 -31.42 -40.20 -37.88
N THR A 68 -30.65 -40.61 -36.85
CA THR A 68 -29.83 -41.86 -36.74
C THR A 68 -28.60 -42.10 -37.66
N ARG A 69 -27.54 -42.89 -37.37
CA ARG A 69 -26.93 -43.62 -36.22
C ARG A 69 -25.65 -44.34 -36.76
N ALA A 70 -24.66 -44.61 -35.88
CA ALA A 70 -23.58 -45.66 -35.94
C ALA A 70 -22.43 -45.49 -36.96
N GLU A 71 -21.20 -46.01 -36.81
CA GLU A 71 -20.38 -46.79 -35.84
C GLU A 71 -18.91 -46.67 -36.38
N ASP A 72 -17.90 -46.36 -35.57
CA ASP A 72 -16.80 -47.23 -35.07
C ASP A 72 -15.74 -47.76 -36.08
N LEU A 73 -14.51 -47.88 -35.57
CA LEU A 73 -13.34 -48.72 -35.96
C LEU A 73 -12.03 -48.04 -36.43
N THR A 74 -11.14 -47.84 -35.44
CA THR A 74 -9.78 -48.38 -35.24
C THR A 74 -8.70 -48.40 -36.35
N GLY A 75 -7.45 -48.14 -35.93
CA GLY A 75 -6.24 -48.71 -36.56
C GLY A 75 -4.94 -47.90 -36.35
N GLU A 76 -4.09 -48.36 -35.42
CA GLU A 76 -2.71 -47.93 -35.14
C GLU A 76 -1.69 -48.37 -36.21
N ASP A 77 -0.49 -47.76 -36.18
CA ASP A 77 0.87 -48.32 -36.39
C ASP A 77 1.79 -47.17 -36.89
N ASP A 78 2.63 -46.55 -36.07
CA ASP A 78 3.94 -46.98 -35.50
C ASP A 78 5.15 -46.89 -36.46
N ASN A 79 6.27 -46.48 -35.86
CA ASN A 79 7.67 -46.50 -36.30
C ASN A 79 8.15 -45.32 -37.19
N GLY A 80 9.20 -44.56 -36.87
CA GLY A 80 10.22 -44.71 -35.84
C GLY A 80 11.59 -44.32 -36.38
N THR A 81 12.26 -43.40 -35.67
CA THR A 81 13.72 -43.27 -35.50
C THR A 81 14.62 -42.86 -36.68
N GLY A 82 15.63 -42.02 -36.37
CA GLY A 82 16.87 -41.94 -37.16
C GLY A 82 17.53 -40.58 -37.19
N GLN A 83 18.26 -40.26 -36.12
CA GLN A 83 19.00 -39.02 -35.88
C GLN A 83 20.45 -39.13 -36.45
N THR A 84 21.05 -37.97 -36.74
CA THR A 84 22.48 -37.56 -36.54
C THR A 84 23.47 -37.35 -37.71
N ASN A 85 24.29 -36.30 -37.48
CA ASN A 85 25.64 -35.92 -37.94
C ASN A 85 25.74 -35.00 -39.17
N GLU A 86 26.19 -33.73 -39.10
CA GLU A 86 27.41 -33.06 -38.53
C GLU A 86 28.57 -32.89 -39.54
N GLU A 87 29.22 -31.73 -39.41
CA GLU A 87 30.55 -31.26 -39.89
C GLU A 87 30.66 -30.67 -41.32
N GLU A 88 30.87 -29.34 -41.45
CA GLU A 88 32.16 -28.59 -41.53
C GLU A 88 32.81 -28.67 -42.94
N GLU A 89 33.47 -27.71 -43.59
CA GLU A 89 33.97 -26.36 -43.30
C GLU A 89 34.46 -25.71 -44.64
N ASN A 90 34.65 -24.38 -44.63
CA ASN A 90 35.72 -23.58 -45.30
C ASN A 90 35.66 -23.04 -46.77
N ARG A 91 35.73 -21.68 -46.81
CA ARG A 91 36.58 -20.75 -47.63
C ARG A 91 36.25 -20.58 -49.14
N LYS A 92 36.29 -19.39 -49.77
CA LYS A 92 36.91 -18.07 -49.50
C LYS A 92 36.50 -17.03 -50.58
N ASP A 93 36.65 -15.74 -50.20
CA ASP A 93 36.91 -14.52 -51.00
C ASP A 93 35.85 -14.03 -52.02
N GLU A 94 35.62 -12.74 -52.30
CA GLU A 94 35.65 -11.41 -51.65
C GLU A 94 35.18 -10.39 -52.73
N GLN A 95 34.79 -9.16 -52.33
CA GLN A 95 34.50 -7.94 -53.13
C GLN A 95 33.13 -7.82 -53.86
N THR A 96 32.35 -6.73 -53.78
CA THR A 96 32.49 -5.39 -53.15
C THR A 96 31.11 -4.72 -53.02
N THR A 97 30.86 -4.18 -51.82
CA THR A 97 30.20 -2.92 -51.39
C THR A 97 29.31 -2.08 -52.33
N GLU A 98 28.11 -1.74 -51.83
CA GLU A 98 27.65 -0.37 -51.51
C GLU A 98 26.56 -0.46 -50.41
N GLU A 99 26.78 0.22 -49.27
CA GLU A 99 25.91 0.27 -48.08
C GLU A 99 25.30 1.67 -47.89
N GLU A 100 24.04 1.72 -47.44
CA GLU A 100 23.45 2.88 -46.75
C GLU A 100 23.17 2.53 -45.27
N GLN A 101 24.01 3.12 -44.42
CA GLN A 101 23.80 3.70 -43.08
C GLN A 101 22.65 3.23 -42.17
N ASN A 102 23.03 2.63 -41.05
CA ASN A 102 22.37 2.77 -39.75
C ASN A 102 23.46 2.63 -38.66
N THR A 103 23.65 3.62 -37.78
CA THR A 103 24.67 3.57 -36.72
C THR A 103 24.05 3.89 -35.36
N GLN A 104 24.08 2.88 -34.49
CA GLN A 104 24.15 3.02 -33.04
C GLN A 104 25.62 3.26 -32.68
N GLU A 105 25.92 4.14 -31.73
CA GLU A 105 27.23 4.13 -31.07
C GLU A 105 27.08 4.43 -29.57
N GLN A 106 27.62 3.50 -28.79
CA GLN A 106 28.10 3.66 -27.41
C GLN A 106 29.43 4.41 -27.48
N ASP A 107 29.65 5.36 -26.58
CA ASP A 107 30.99 5.93 -26.37
C ASP A 107 31.53 5.55 -24.98
N GLN A 108 32.69 4.90 -25.01
CA GLN A 108 33.65 4.77 -23.92
C GLN A 108 34.71 5.88 -24.04
N GLU A 109 35.30 6.18 -22.88
CA GLU A 109 36.32 7.20 -22.59
C GLU A 109 37.57 7.15 -23.49
N GLU A 110 38.06 8.34 -23.87
CA GLU A 110 39.49 8.56 -24.11
C GLU A 110 39.98 9.80 -23.33
N GLU A 111 41.02 9.60 -22.51
CA GLU A 111 41.88 10.65 -21.97
C GLU A 111 42.66 11.33 -23.11
N THR A 112 42.58 12.66 -23.21
CA THR A 112 43.74 13.45 -23.67
C THR A 112 43.87 14.75 -22.89
N ASN A 113 45.09 14.96 -22.41
CA ASN A 113 45.54 16.17 -21.73
C ASN A 113 46.42 16.94 -22.73
N GLU A 114 46.01 18.13 -23.18
CA GLU A 114 46.97 19.20 -23.50
C GLU A 114 46.32 20.59 -23.56
N HIS A 115 47.09 21.52 -23.01
CA HIS A 115 46.76 22.89 -22.66
C HIS A 115 46.92 23.84 -23.86
N ASN A 116 45.89 24.64 -24.16
CA ASN A 116 46.08 26.00 -24.71
C ASN A 116 44.82 26.84 -24.50
N GLY A 117 44.96 27.90 -23.70
CA GLY A 117 43.88 28.80 -23.34
C GLY A 117 43.41 29.66 -24.50
N THR A 118 42.10 29.65 -24.74
CA THR A 118 41.31 30.79 -25.22
C THR A 118 39.86 30.53 -24.77
N GLU A 119 39.22 31.55 -24.19
CA GLU A 119 37.91 31.54 -23.53
C GLU A 119 36.83 30.67 -24.22
N SER A 120 36.51 29.51 -23.62
CA SER A 120 35.45 28.61 -24.08
C SER A 120 34.93 27.76 -22.91
N GLY A 121 33.63 27.86 -22.62
CA GLY A 121 32.84 26.90 -21.83
C GLY A 121 33.07 26.85 -20.32
N ARG A 122 32.52 27.81 -19.54
CA ARG A 122 32.34 27.62 -18.09
C ARG A 122 31.08 26.80 -17.83
N THR A 123 31.12 25.51 -18.16
CA THR A 123 30.00 24.61 -17.88
C THR A 123 30.04 24.17 -16.43
N LEU A 124 28.92 24.31 -15.71
CA LEU A 124 28.77 23.84 -14.33
C LEU A 124 28.29 22.38 -14.34
N THR A 125 29.08 21.46 -13.81
CA THR A 125 28.65 20.06 -13.67
C THR A 125 27.64 19.89 -12.53
N LYS A 126 26.94 18.76 -12.53
CA LYS A 126 25.97 18.41 -11.48
C LYS A 126 26.64 18.35 -10.09
N GLU A 127 27.83 17.77 -10.02
CA GLU A 127 28.63 17.64 -8.80
C GLU A 127 29.11 19.01 -8.31
N GLN A 128 29.61 19.86 -9.21
CA GLN A 128 30.05 21.21 -8.87
C GLN A 128 28.87 22.07 -8.36
N ALA A 129 27.69 21.93 -8.95
CA ALA A 129 26.49 22.62 -8.48
C ALA A 129 26.12 22.19 -7.05
N ALA A 130 26.25 20.90 -6.72
CA ALA A 130 26.03 20.41 -5.37
C ALA A 130 27.08 20.93 -4.37
N GLU A 131 28.36 20.99 -4.76
CA GLU A 131 29.42 21.56 -3.92
C GLU A 131 29.14 23.03 -3.56
N VAL A 132 28.76 23.84 -4.55
CA VAL A 132 28.37 25.26 -4.33
C VAL A 132 27.22 25.36 -3.35
N LEU A 133 26.20 24.51 -3.50
CA LEU A 133 25.01 24.54 -2.63
C LEU A 133 25.26 24.00 -1.22
N GLN A 134 26.23 23.09 -1.04
CA GLN A 134 26.70 22.66 0.28
C GLN A 134 27.52 23.77 0.97
N GLU A 135 28.38 24.47 0.23
CA GLU A 135 29.13 25.61 0.76
C GLU A 135 28.19 26.76 1.14
N TYR A 136 27.15 26.97 0.34
CA TYR A 136 26.07 27.91 0.61
C TYR A 136 25.35 27.62 1.93
N GLU A 137 24.91 26.37 2.15
CA GLU A 137 24.31 25.93 3.42
C GLU A 137 25.28 26.17 4.60
N LYS A 138 26.53 25.72 4.44
CA LYS A 138 27.55 25.85 5.49
C LYS A 138 27.82 27.32 5.85
N THR A 139 27.82 28.21 4.86
CA THR A 139 28.07 29.64 5.05
C THR A 139 26.94 30.32 5.83
N PHE A 140 25.70 29.89 5.65
CA PHE A 140 24.59 30.38 6.47
C PHE A 140 24.69 29.95 7.95
N MET A 141 25.27 28.77 8.22
CA MET A 141 25.37 28.20 9.57
C MET A 141 26.45 28.89 10.41
N VAL A 142 26.14 30.09 10.91
CA VAL A 142 27.02 30.84 11.81
C VAL A 142 26.91 30.37 13.26
N GLU A 143 28.03 30.43 13.98
CA GLU A 143 28.09 30.06 15.39
C GLU A 143 27.38 31.11 16.27
N THR A 144 26.53 30.63 17.18
CA THR A 144 25.81 31.47 18.15
C THR A 144 26.03 30.99 19.58
N ASN A 145 26.11 31.93 20.52
CA ASN A 145 26.14 31.62 21.94
C ASN A 145 24.78 31.13 22.49
N SER A 146 24.72 30.80 23.78
CA SER A 146 23.49 30.32 24.44
C SER A 146 22.30 31.29 24.42
N GLU A 147 22.53 32.57 24.07
CA GLU A 147 21.51 33.60 23.93
C GLU A 147 21.15 33.89 22.46
N GLY A 148 21.67 33.09 21.52
CA GLY A 148 21.45 33.25 20.07
C GLY A 148 22.23 34.40 19.44
N THR A 149 23.25 34.93 20.13
CA THR A 149 24.12 36.00 19.59
C THR A 149 25.20 35.41 18.71
N VAL A 150 25.37 35.98 17.51
CA VAL A 150 26.38 35.55 16.53
C VAL A 150 27.78 35.89 17.03
N GLU A 151 28.69 34.90 17.05
CA GLU A 151 30.04 35.06 17.62
C GLU A 151 31.10 35.47 16.57
N ASN A 152 31.08 34.87 15.39
CA ASN A 152 32.14 35.04 14.39
C ASN A 152 31.98 36.30 13.51
N HIS A 153 30.75 36.82 13.42
CA HIS A 153 30.39 38.00 12.62
C HIS A 153 29.41 38.89 13.42
N PRO A 154 29.91 39.65 14.42
CA PRO A 154 29.05 40.35 15.38
C PRO A 154 28.26 41.53 14.78
N SER A 155 28.59 41.99 13.57
CA SER A 155 27.88 43.07 12.87
C SER A 155 27.16 42.60 11.60
N LYS A 156 26.10 43.33 11.20
CA LYS A 156 25.39 43.04 9.93
C LYS A 156 26.32 43.21 8.73
N GLU A 157 27.24 44.17 8.77
CA GLU A 157 28.19 44.45 7.70
C GLU A 157 29.22 43.32 7.51
N GLU A 158 29.72 42.76 8.61
CA GLU A 158 30.64 41.60 8.57
C GLU A 158 29.91 40.35 8.09
N LEU A 159 28.68 40.10 8.57
CA LEU A 159 27.90 38.95 8.15
C LEU A 159 27.45 39.06 6.68
N LEU A 160 27.11 40.27 6.23
CA LEU A 160 26.84 40.56 4.82
C LEU A 160 28.05 40.25 3.94
N SER A 161 29.24 40.65 4.39
CA SER A 161 30.49 40.37 3.68
C SER A 161 30.80 38.88 3.63
N HIS A 162 30.48 38.14 4.71
CA HIS A 162 30.61 36.69 4.76
C HIS A 162 29.64 36.00 3.79
N TYR A 163 28.36 36.37 3.78
CA TYR A 163 27.37 35.74 2.88
C TYR A 163 27.67 36.00 1.41
N ARG A 164 28.18 37.19 1.07
CA ARG A 164 28.59 37.55 -0.30
C ARG A 164 29.72 36.70 -0.87
N THR A 165 30.35 35.81 -0.10
CA THR A 165 31.35 34.88 -0.64
C THR A 165 30.73 33.70 -1.39
N ILE A 166 29.43 33.47 -1.26
CA ILE A 166 28.75 32.31 -1.86
C ILE A 166 27.32 32.62 -2.35
N MET A 167 26.79 33.82 -2.10
CA MET A 167 25.47 34.23 -2.57
C MET A 167 25.44 35.69 -3.01
N SER A 168 24.43 36.06 -3.82
CA SER A 168 24.28 37.42 -4.33
C SER A 168 24.07 38.46 -3.21
N GLU A 169 24.36 39.73 -3.51
CA GLU A 169 24.14 40.82 -2.56
C GLU A 169 22.67 40.92 -2.14
N GLU A 170 21.74 40.71 -3.08
CA GLU A 170 20.30 40.75 -2.83
C GLU A 170 19.86 39.62 -1.90
N LEU A 171 20.28 38.37 -2.20
CA LEU A 171 19.96 37.20 -1.38
C LEU A 171 20.56 37.31 0.03
N ALA A 172 21.82 37.77 0.13
CA ALA A 172 22.48 38.00 1.42
C ALA A 172 21.77 39.06 2.27
N GLN A 173 21.29 40.15 1.66
CA GLN A 173 20.52 41.18 2.35
C GLN A 173 19.19 40.63 2.86
N GLY A 174 18.44 39.91 2.02
CA GLY A 174 17.19 39.25 2.45
C GLY A 174 17.41 38.32 3.65
N TYR A 175 18.49 37.55 3.64
CA TYR A 175 18.80 36.64 4.75
C TYR A 175 19.10 37.37 6.06
N LEU A 176 19.78 38.51 5.99
CA LEU A 176 20.03 39.36 7.16
C LEU A 176 18.79 40.05 7.71
N GLU A 177 17.76 40.23 6.90
CA GLU A 177 16.49 40.80 7.31
C GLU A 177 15.57 39.74 7.93
N ASP A 178 15.49 38.57 7.31
CA ASP A 178 14.57 37.50 7.71
C ASP A 178 15.06 36.70 8.93
N PHE A 179 16.39 36.48 9.03
CA PHE A 179 16.97 35.57 10.03
C PHE A 179 17.73 36.26 11.14
N PHE A 180 17.98 37.58 11.05
CA PHE A 180 18.82 38.28 12.02
C PHE A 180 18.25 39.62 12.48
N LYS A 181 18.30 39.84 13.80
CA LYS A 181 17.91 41.11 14.42
C LYS A 181 19.04 41.65 15.30
N THR A 182 19.14 42.98 15.37
CA THR A 182 20.09 43.63 16.27
C THR A 182 19.39 43.97 17.58
N GLU A 183 19.86 43.39 18.68
CA GLU A 183 19.38 43.67 20.03
C GLU A 183 20.53 44.16 20.91
N ASN A 184 20.38 45.35 21.51
CA ASN A 184 21.41 45.95 22.38
C ASN A 184 22.80 46.06 21.71
N GLY A 185 22.85 46.24 20.39
CA GLY A 185 24.09 46.32 19.61
C GLY A 185 24.67 44.96 19.19
N ASN A 186 24.07 43.85 19.61
CA ASN A 186 24.49 42.50 19.26
C ASN A 186 23.59 41.90 18.17
N LEU A 187 24.19 41.27 17.17
CA LEU A 187 23.46 40.55 16.13
C LEU A 187 22.99 39.20 16.68
N LYS A 188 21.68 38.95 16.62
CA LYS A 188 21.05 37.71 17.08
C LYS A 188 20.30 37.02 15.95
N MET A 189 20.42 35.69 15.91
CA MET A 189 19.60 34.87 15.03
C MET A 189 18.16 34.82 15.57
N VAL A 190 17.19 35.01 14.68
CA VAL A 190 15.77 34.87 14.99
C VAL A 190 15.45 33.37 14.91
N ALA A 191 14.71 32.86 15.90
CA ALA A 191 14.24 31.47 15.90
C ALA A 191 13.08 31.28 14.91
N THR A 192 13.39 31.33 13.61
CA THR A 192 12.48 31.05 12.49
C THR A 192 12.86 29.76 11.78
N GLU A 193 11.97 29.26 10.92
CA GLU A 193 12.26 28.07 10.10
C GLU A 193 13.41 28.39 9.14
N PRO A 194 14.48 27.58 9.10
CA PRO A 194 15.66 27.87 8.28
C PRO A 194 15.35 27.91 6.78
N PRO A 195 16.26 28.46 5.97
CA PRO A 195 16.22 28.28 4.53
C PRO A 195 16.23 26.81 4.11
N VAL A 196 15.91 26.58 2.85
CA VAL A 196 15.84 25.23 2.28
C VAL A 196 17.15 24.91 1.59
N TRP A 197 17.76 23.77 1.92
CA TRP A 197 19.09 23.35 1.39
C TRP A 197 18.97 22.19 0.42
N LEU A 198 19.76 22.18 -0.65
CA LEU A 198 19.85 21.01 -1.53
C LEU A 198 20.26 19.77 -0.72
N ASN A 199 19.52 18.66 -0.88
CA ASN A 199 20.00 17.36 -0.45
C ASN A 199 20.58 16.62 -1.66
N PRO A 200 21.90 16.52 -1.83
CA PRO A 200 22.50 15.91 -3.01
C PRO A 200 22.31 14.39 -3.09
N GLU A 201 21.93 13.73 -2.00
CA GLU A 201 21.59 12.31 -1.98
C GLU A 201 20.24 12.04 -2.67
N ASN A 202 19.38 13.05 -2.72
CA ASN A 202 18.08 12.97 -3.39
C ASN A 202 18.21 13.37 -4.87
N GLU A 203 17.24 12.97 -5.70
CA GLU A 203 17.23 13.37 -7.10
C GLU A 203 17.07 14.90 -7.27
N TYR A 204 17.87 15.47 -8.18
CA TYR A 204 17.79 16.87 -8.60
C TYR A 204 18.27 17.03 -10.04
N LYS A 205 17.83 18.11 -10.68
CA LYS A 205 18.18 18.49 -12.05
C LYS A 205 19.05 19.73 -12.05
N VAL A 206 19.95 19.83 -13.01
CA VAL A 206 20.78 21.01 -13.25
C VAL A 206 20.58 21.42 -14.70
N ASN A 207 20.03 22.61 -14.91
CA ASN A 207 19.67 23.11 -16.24
C ASN A 207 20.37 24.44 -16.51
N GLU A 208 21.20 24.49 -17.55
CA GLU A 208 21.78 25.75 -18.04
C GLU A 208 20.69 26.63 -18.67
N GLN A 209 20.70 27.91 -18.34
CA GLN A 209 19.80 28.93 -18.87
C GLN A 209 20.47 29.70 -20.01
N SER A 210 19.65 30.37 -20.84
CA SER A 210 20.14 31.11 -22.01
C SER A 210 21.06 32.29 -21.69
N ASP A 211 21.03 32.80 -20.46
CA ASP A 211 21.86 33.91 -19.97
C ASP A 211 23.16 33.43 -19.29
N GLY A 212 23.41 32.12 -19.26
CA GLY A 212 24.60 31.52 -18.63
C GLY A 212 24.46 31.25 -17.13
N THR A 213 23.28 31.47 -16.55
CA THR A 213 22.95 30.98 -15.20
C THR A 213 22.57 29.49 -15.23
N TYR A 214 22.57 28.85 -14.07
CA TYR A 214 22.20 27.44 -13.90
C TYR A 214 21.07 27.32 -12.89
N HIS A 215 20.03 26.57 -13.22
CA HIS A 215 18.96 26.24 -12.31
C HIS A 215 19.15 24.84 -11.75
N VAL A 216 19.38 24.75 -10.45
CA VAL A 216 19.37 23.49 -9.70
C VAL A 216 17.98 23.30 -9.14
N ILE A 217 17.27 22.27 -9.61
CA ILE A 217 15.86 22.06 -9.31
C ILE A 217 15.71 20.79 -8.47
N GLN A 218 15.12 20.94 -7.29
CA GLN A 218 14.81 19.81 -6.40
C GLN A 218 13.39 19.93 -5.84
N SER A 219 12.59 18.90 -6.09
CA SER A 219 11.26 18.79 -5.52
C SER A 219 11.33 18.28 -4.08
N LYS A 220 10.59 18.93 -3.17
CA LYS A 220 10.54 18.57 -1.74
C LYS A 220 9.12 18.63 -1.23
N SER A 221 8.80 17.73 -0.31
CA SER A 221 7.56 17.75 0.46
C SER A 221 7.86 18.04 1.93
N SER A 222 6.97 18.78 2.59
CA SER A 222 6.94 18.83 4.05
C SER A 222 5.51 19.01 4.55
N GLN A 223 5.25 18.60 5.79
CA GLN A 223 3.95 18.78 6.45
C GLN A 223 3.52 20.26 6.53
N LEU A 224 4.47 21.19 6.62
CA LEU A 224 4.19 22.62 6.79
C LEU A 224 4.05 23.37 5.47
N ARG A 225 4.82 22.99 4.44
CA ARG A 225 4.94 23.75 3.18
C ARG A 225 4.30 23.04 1.98
N GLY A 226 3.92 21.78 2.13
CA GLY A 226 3.38 20.92 1.08
C GLY A 226 4.41 20.60 -0.01
N ASN A 227 3.96 20.03 -1.12
CA ASN A 227 4.80 19.74 -2.28
C ASN A 227 5.25 21.05 -2.95
N ARG A 228 6.57 21.26 -3.01
CA ARG A 228 7.18 22.42 -3.64
C ARG A 228 8.34 22.00 -4.52
N GLU A 229 8.47 22.66 -5.65
CA GLU A 229 9.67 22.58 -6.49
C GLU A 229 10.54 23.78 -6.17
N TYR A 230 11.72 23.52 -5.61
CA TYR A 230 12.70 24.54 -5.29
C TYR A 230 13.65 24.71 -6.47
N THR A 231 13.90 25.95 -6.84
CA THR A 231 14.92 26.32 -7.84
C THR A 231 15.98 27.16 -7.14
N PHE A 232 17.21 26.66 -7.15
CA PHE A 232 18.39 27.43 -6.78
C PHE A 232 19.01 27.95 -8.06
N GLU A 233 19.02 29.27 -8.22
CA GLU A 233 19.67 29.92 -9.34
C GLU A 233 21.15 30.14 -8.99
N LEU A 234 22.04 29.58 -9.82
CA LEU A 234 23.49 29.70 -9.68
C LEU A 234 24.02 30.57 -10.81
N GLU A 235 24.85 31.54 -10.46
CA GLU A 235 25.49 32.44 -11.42
C GLU A 235 27.00 32.49 -11.18
N TYR A 236 27.75 32.74 -12.25
CA TYR A 236 29.20 32.89 -12.15
C TYR A 236 29.56 34.37 -12.04
N MET A 237 29.88 34.82 -10.83
CA MET A 237 30.26 36.21 -10.56
C MET A 237 31.60 36.27 -9.81
N SER A 238 32.40 37.30 -10.11
CA SER A 238 33.65 37.56 -9.38
C SER A 238 34.62 36.37 -9.28
N GLY A 239 34.63 35.50 -10.30
CA GLY A 239 35.56 34.37 -10.40
C GLY A 239 35.14 33.09 -9.66
N HIS A 240 33.92 33.00 -9.16
CA HIS A 240 33.35 31.79 -8.54
C HIS A 240 31.86 31.65 -8.86
N TRP A 241 31.32 30.46 -8.63
CA TRP A 241 29.87 30.23 -8.65
C TRP A 241 29.26 30.65 -7.32
N GLN A 242 28.13 31.35 -7.38
CA GLN A 242 27.37 31.79 -6.21
C GLN A 242 25.88 31.56 -6.41
N VAL A 243 25.11 31.50 -5.32
CA VAL A 243 23.65 31.42 -5.36
C VAL A 243 23.05 32.81 -5.59
N ALA A 244 22.44 33.01 -6.75
CA ALA A 244 21.79 34.26 -7.13
C ALA A 244 20.46 34.43 -6.39
N ASP A 245 19.61 33.39 -6.42
CA ASP A 245 18.27 33.37 -5.84
C ASP A 245 17.86 31.94 -5.42
N VAL A 246 16.90 31.87 -4.50
CA VAL A 246 16.23 30.62 -4.11
C VAL A 246 14.72 30.84 -4.16
N SER A 247 14.09 30.30 -5.19
CA SER A 247 12.66 30.40 -5.37
C SER A 247 11.97 29.04 -5.23
N SER A 248 10.66 29.07 -5.02
CA SER A 248 9.87 27.84 -5.06
C SER A 248 8.47 28.08 -5.58
N VAL A 249 8.01 27.13 -6.40
CA VAL A 249 6.61 27.07 -6.84
C VAL A 249 5.92 25.94 -6.10
N LYS A 250 4.63 26.12 -5.78
CA LYS A 250 3.81 25.01 -5.31
C LYS A 250 3.75 24.00 -6.47
N SER A 251 4.28 22.80 -6.25
CA SER A 251 4.24 21.75 -7.25
C SER A 251 2.95 20.98 -7.07
N GLY A 252 2.12 20.92 -8.11
CA GLY A 252 1.01 19.95 -8.18
C GLY A 252 1.51 18.53 -8.44
N ARG A 253 2.77 18.37 -8.88
CA ARG A 253 3.39 17.06 -9.10
C ARG A 253 3.87 16.51 -7.77
N LEU A 254 3.39 15.32 -7.42
CA LEU A 254 3.83 14.58 -6.26
C LEU A 254 5.32 14.22 -6.37
N THR A 255 6.03 14.25 -5.24
CA THR A 255 7.46 13.94 -5.14
C THR A 255 7.66 12.58 -4.47
N LYS A 256 8.85 11.96 -4.57
CA LYS A 256 9.18 10.70 -3.86
C LYS A 256 8.91 10.82 -2.35
N SER A 257 9.46 11.86 -1.72
CA SER A 257 9.22 12.16 -0.30
C SER A 257 7.76 12.56 0.00
N GLY A 258 7.07 13.18 -0.95
CA GLY A 258 5.63 13.41 -0.87
C GLY A 258 4.84 12.12 -0.85
N ALA A 259 5.17 11.15 -1.71
CA ALA A 259 4.55 9.83 -1.77
C ALA A 259 4.81 9.03 -0.49
N GLU A 260 6.04 9.04 0.03
CA GLU A 260 6.36 8.46 1.35
C GLU A 260 5.51 9.06 2.47
N GLN A 261 5.35 10.39 2.46
CA GLN A 261 4.55 11.09 3.46
C GLN A 261 3.06 10.75 3.33
N ILE A 262 2.54 10.65 2.10
CA ILE A 262 1.16 10.24 1.84
C ILE A 262 0.94 8.82 2.35
N VAL A 263 1.83 7.86 2.08
CA VAL A 263 1.73 6.49 2.60
C VAL A 263 1.79 6.48 4.12
N ARG A 264 2.70 7.24 4.74
CA ARG A 264 2.77 7.35 6.21
C ARG A 264 1.50 7.96 6.81
N GLN A 265 0.88 8.93 6.13
CA GLN A 265 -0.40 9.52 6.55
C GLN A 265 -1.57 8.55 6.36
N HIS A 266 -1.59 7.81 5.25
CA HIS A 266 -2.60 6.81 4.95
C HIS A 266 -2.61 5.69 6.00
N LEU A 267 -1.42 5.24 6.42
CA LEU A 267 -1.27 4.20 7.43
C LEU A 267 -1.47 4.71 8.86
N GLY A 268 -1.22 5.99 9.13
CA GLY A 268 -1.57 6.62 10.40
C GLY A 268 -1.05 5.86 11.63
N ASP A 269 -1.97 5.42 12.48
CA ASP A 269 -1.69 4.67 13.72
C ASP A 269 -1.51 3.15 13.49
N ASP A 270 -1.73 2.65 12.27
CA ASP A 270 -1.58 1.23 11.92
C ASP A 270 -0.10 0.79 11.79
N ILE A 271 0.83 1.76 11.72
CA ILE A 271 2.28 1.52 11.73
C ILE A 271 2.95 2.19 12.93
N ASP A 272 3.94 1.51 13.51
CA ASP A 272 4.76 2.09 14.57
C ASP A 272 5.65 3.24 14.05
N LYS A 273 5.97 4.19 14.94
CA LYS A 273 6.79 5.37 14.59
C LYS A 273 8.20 5.02 14.13
N ASN A 274 8.72 3.84 14.51
CA ASN A 274 10.05 3.35 14.12
C ASN A 274 10.05 2.63 12.76
N MET A 275 8.89 2.39 12.14
CA MET A 275 8.84 1.81 10.80
C MET A 275 9.44 2.80 9.78
N ILE A 276 10.23 2.24 8.86
CA ILE A 276 10.80 2.96 7.73
C ILE A 276 9.74 2.95 6.62
N VAL A 277 9.49 4.12 6.04
CA VAL A 277 8.59 4.31 4.89
C VAL A 277 9.43 5.03 3.85
N GLU A 278 9.80 4.32 2.80
CA GLU A 278 10.85 4.76 1.87
C GLU A 278 10.41 4.46 0.43
N TYR A 279 10.65 5.42 -0.45
CA TYR A 279 10.52 5.18 -1.88
C TYR A 279 11.53 4.13 -2.34
N ASP A 280 11.07 3.12 -3.06
CA ASP A 280 11.93 2.11 -3.67
C ASP A 280 12.09 2.36 -5.17
N HIS A 281 11.00 2.26 -5.93
CA HIS A 281 11.02 2.33 -7.39
C HIS A 281 9.83 3.09 -7.97
N MET A 282 9.91 3.42 -9.26
CA MET A 282 8.77 3.94 -10.02
C MET A 282 8.32 2.87 -11.02
N GLU A 283 7.03 2.54 -11.03
CA GLU A 283 6.45 1.52 -11.91
C GLU A 283 5.16 2.06 -12.53
N GLN A 284 5.05 2.00 -13.86
CA GLN A 284 3.87 2.48 -14.60
C GLN A 284 3.46 3.91 -14.20
N ASP A 285 4.45 4.80 -14.08
CA ASP A 285 4.29 6.20 -13.64
C ASP A 285 3.73 6.37 -12.21
N GLN A 286 3.73 5.33 -11.37
CA GLN A 286 3.34 5.40 -9.96
C GLN A 286 4.56 5.21 -9.03
N PHE A 287 4.54 5.84 -7.85
CA PHE A 287 5.59 5.68 -6.85
C PHE A 287 5.40 4.38 -6.07
N GLY A 288 6.37 3.47 -6.12
CA GLY A 288 6.47 2.31 -5.24
C GLY A 288 7.12 2.67 -3.91
N ILE A 289 6.41 2.46 -2.81
CA ILE A 289 6.84 2.77 -1.44
C ILE A 289 6.93 1.49 -0.64
N HIS A 290 8.09 1.26 -0.02
CA HIS A 290 8.36 0.14 0.88
C HIS A 290 8.17 0.57 2.34
N VAL A 291 7.43 -0.21 3.10
CA VAL A 291 7.25 -0.03 4.54
C VAL A 291 7.81 -1.24 5.27
N TYR A 292 8.81 -1.03 6.13
CA TYR A 292 9.51 -2.12 6.78
C TYR A 292 10.11 -1.72 8.12
N GLU A 293 10.39 -2.71 8.95
CA GLU A 293 11.21 -2.56 10.16
C GLU A 293 12.63 -3.08 9.87
N GLN A 294 13.64 -2.31 10.27
CA GLN A 294 15.03 -2.74 10.19
C GLN A 294 15.45 -3.37 11.52
N ALA A 295 15.72 -4.69 11.51
CA ALA A 295 16.18 -5.43 12.68
C ALA A 295 17.58 -6.01 12.44
N GLY A 296 18.57 -5.57 13.24
CA GLY A 296 19.94 -6.13 13.25
C GLY A 296 21.06 -5.08 13.35
N LYS A 297 22.29 -5.55 13.62
CA LYS A 297 23.53 -4.76 13.47
C LYS A 297 24.15 -5.04 12.08
N GLU A 298 24.92 -4.07 11.58
CA GLU A 298 25.45 -3.89 10.21
C GLU A 298 25.89 -5.14 9.40
N GLU A 299 26.19 -6.29 10.00
CA GLU A 299 26.62 -7.50 9.26
C GLU A 299 25.52 -8.57 9.09
N GLU A 300 24.37 -8.46 9.78
CA GLU A 300 23.22 -9.39 9.64
C GLU A 300 21.88 -8.63 9.75
N SER A 301 21.69 -7.55 8.98
CA SER A 301 20.40 -6.85 8.97
C SER A 301 19.36 -7.62 8.16
N HIS A 302 18.23 -7.94 8.79
CA HIS A 302 17.04 -8.43 8.10
C HIS A 302 16.00 -7.31 8.06
N THR A 303 15.34 -7.12 6.91
CA THR A 303 14.21 -6.21 6.75
C THR A 303 12.92 -6.98 6.91
N ALA A 304 12.16 -6.71 7.97
CA ALA A 304 10.81 -7.24 8.14
C ALA A 304 9.85 -6.32 7.37
N THR A 305 9.45 -6.75 6.17
CA THR A 305 8.53 -5.97 5.33
C THR A 305 7.13 -5.99 5.92
N TYR A 306 6.58 -4.81 6.16
CA TYR A 306 5.19 -4.59 6.56
C TYR A 306 4.29 -4.41 5.35
N GLY A 307 4.74 -3.63 4.36
CA GLY A 307 3.87 -3.17 3.28
C GLY A 307 4.61 -2.68 2.04
N TRP A 308 3.97 -2.82 0.88
CA TRP A 308 4.36 -2.25 -0.40
C TRP A 308 3.16 -1.45 -0.90
N TYR A 309 3.36 -0.21 -1.30
CA TYR A 309 2.28 0.68 -1.72
C TYR A 309 2.64 1.36 -3.04
N LYS A 310 1.64 1.60 -3.89
CA LYS A 310 1.72 2.52 -5.02
C LYS A 310 1.05 3.84 -4.63
N VAL A 311 1.64 4.94 -5.07
CA VAL A 311 1.01 6.26 -5.00
C VAL A 311 0.91 6.84 -6.39
N ASP A 312 -0.31 7.20 -6.79
CA ASP A 312 -0.55 7.91 -8.03
C ASP A 312 -0.06 9.37 -7.91
N PRO A 313 0.83 9.82 -8.82
CA PRO A 313 1.43 11.15 -8.72
C PRO A 313 0.46 12.31 -9.01
N GLU A 314 -0.68 12.03 -9.65
CA GLU A 314 -1.67 13.02 -10.05
C GLU A 314 -2.88 13.04 -9.11
N THR A 315 -3.35 11.86 -8.67
CA THR A 315 -4.53 11.75 -7.79
C THR A 315 -4.17 11.67 -6.32
N GLU A 316 -2.90 11.42 -5.98
CA GLU A 316 -2.42 11.14 -4.62
C GLU A 316 -3.06 9.87 -3.99
N GLU A 317 -3.72 9.05 -4.81
CA GLU A 317 -4.34 7.80 -4.36
C GLU A 317 -3.27 6.78 -3.97
N VAL A 318 -3.45 6.18 -2.79
CA VAL A 318 -2.58 5.11 -2.26
C VAL A 318 -3.23 3.76 -2.52
N THR A 319 -2.50 2.86 -3.17
CA THR A 319 -2.92 1.48 -3.40
C THR A 319 -1.93 0.52 -2.75
N SER A 320 -2.38 -0.37 -1.87
CA SER A 320 -1.53 -1.44 -1.35
C SER A 320 -1.24 -2.50 -2.42
N LEU A 321 0.02 -2.93 -2.52
CA LEU A 321 0.49 -4.01 -3.39
C LEU A 321 0.52 -5.37 -2.68
N PHE A 322 0.44 -5.39 -1.36
CA PHE A 322 -0.10 -6.56 -0.68
C PHE A 322 -1.61 -6.55 -0.92
N GLY A 323 -2.15 -7.62 -1.51
CA GLY A 323 -3.57 -7.77 -1.75
C GLY A 323 -4.35 -7.55 -0.45
N ASN A 324 -4.91 -6.35 -0.32
CA ASN A 324 -5.98 -5.93 0.58
C ASN A 324 -6.19 -6.75 1.86
N GLU A 325 -5.21 -6.95 2.75
CA GLU A 325 -5.51 -7.67 4.01
C GLU A 325 -6.55 -6.94 4.88
N GLN A 326 -6.73 -5.62 4.75
CA GLN A 326 -7.73 -4.87 5.55
C GLN A 326 -9.07 -4.68 4.83
N GLU A 327 -9.06 -4.39 3.52
CA GLU A 327 -10.29 -4.28 2.72
C GLU A 327 -10.85 -5.66 2.32
N ASP A 328 -10.00 -6.62 1.95
CA ASP A 328 -10.43 -8.01 1.79
C ASP A 328 -10.85 -8.56 3.15
N SER A 329 -10.21 -8.22 4.27
CA SER A 329 -10.71 -8.66 5.60
C SER A 329 -12.08 -8.09 5.94
N ALA A 330 -12.31 -6.79 5.70
CA ALA A 330 -13.62 -6.19 5.91
C ALA A 330 -14.69 -6.82 5.00
N HIS A 331 -14.37 -6.99 3.72
CA HIS A 331 -15.27 -7.58 2.73
C HIS A 331 -15.52 -9.09 2.96
N LEU A 332 -14.48 -9.84 3.34
CA LEU A 332 -14.58 -11.25 3.74
C LEU A 332 -15.43 -11.39 5.00
N LYS A 333 -15.24 -10.50 5.98
CA LYS A 333 -16.04 -10.48 7.21
C LYS A 333 -17.50 -10.16 6.90
N GLU A 334 -17.79 -9.20 6.03
CA GLU A 334 -19.14 -8.91 5.56
C GLU A 334 -19.77 -10.14 4.89
N LYS A 335 -19.10 -10.72 3.88
CA LYS A 335 -19.56 -11.93 3.20
C LYS A 335 -19.76 -13.11 4.15
N ALA A 336 -18.86 -13.30 5.11
CA ALA A 336 -18.98 -14.35 6.10
C ALA A 336 -20.22 -14.16 6.98
N ASN A 337 -20.55 -12.91 7.35
CA ASN A 337 -21.79 -12.60 8.06
C ASN A 337 -23.02 -12.87 7.19
N GLU A 338 -22.99 -12.57 5.90
CA GLU A 338 -24.08 -12.91 4.97
C GLU A 338 -24.29 -14.42 4.87
N VAL A 339 -23.20 -15.18 4.70
CA VAL A 339 -23.22 -16.65 4.70
C VAL A 339 -23.80 -17.18 6.00
N LEU A 340 -23.31 -16.71 7.15
CA LEU A 340 -23.84 -17.11 8.46
C LEU A 340 -25.32 -16.75 8.61
N ASN A 341 -25.73 -15.55 8.20
CA ASN A 341 -27.12 -15.12 8.27
C ASN A 341 -28.05 -15.99 7.41
N ASN A 342 -27.62 -16.42 6.23
CA ASN A 342 -28.38 -17.33 5.38
C ASN A 342 -28.48 -18.72 6.02
N ILE A 343 -27.42 -19.21 6.67
CA ILE A 343 -27.45 -20.45 7.45
C ILE A 343 -28.46 -20.34 8.61
N LEU A 344 -28.40 -19.25 9.39
CA LEU A 344 -29.27 -19.03 10.56
C LEU A 344 -30.75 -18.89 10.17
N LYS A 345 -31.04 -18.23 9.05
CA LYS A 345 -32.40 -18.09 8.48
C LYS A 345 -32.88 -19.32 7.73
N GLU A 346 -32.04 -20.35 7.60
CA GLU A 346 -32.30 -21.55 6.80
C GLU A 346 -32.58 -21.23 5.30
N ASP A 347 -32.09 -20.09 4.79
CA ASP A 347 -32.23 -19.67 3.39
C ASP A 347 -31.11 -20.28 2.52
N MET A 348 -31.29 -21.56 2.22
CA MET A 348 -30.32 -22.33 1.44
C MET A 348 -30.21 -21.87 -0.02
N ASN A 349 -31.29 -21.33 -0.58
CA ASN A 349 -31.27 -20.76 -1.93
C ASN A 349 -30.32 -19.56 -1.99
N ALA A 350 -30.42 -18.62 -1.04
CA ALA A 350 -29.49 -17.50 -0.95
C ALA A 350 -28.06 -17.97 -0.62
N LEU A 351 -27.89 -18.95 0.28
CA LEU A 351 -26.58 -19.51 0.61
C LEU A 351 -25.85 -20.05 -0.63
N ALA A 352 -26.57 -20.72 -1.53
CA ALA A 352 -25.99 -21.31 -2.74
C ALA A 352 -25.27 -20.27 -3.63
N ASP A 353 -25.66 -18.99 -3.60
CA ASP A 353 -25.00 -17.95 -4.40
C ASP A 353 -23.59 -17.56 -3.91
N TYR A 354 -23.30 -17.86 -2.65
CA TYR A 354 -21.98 -17.69 -2.05
C TYR A 354 -21.07 -18.89 -2.28
N VAL A 355 -21.61 -20.05 -2.70
CA VAL A 355 -20.84 -21.28 -2.88
C VAL A 355 -20.05 -21.25 -4.19
N HIS A 356 -18.82 -21.75 -4.14
CA HIS A 356 -17.99 -21.88 -5.33
C HIS A 356 -18.58 -22.92 -6.29
N SER A 357 -18.91 -22.52 -7.52
CA SER A 357 -19.61 -23.39 -8.50
C SER A 357 -18.84 -24.66 -8.85
N GLU A 358 -17.51 -24.58 -8.98
CA GLU A 358 -16.67 -25.73 -9.36
C GLU A 358 -16.22 -26.60 -8.16
N LYS A 359 -16.00 -25.98 -6.98
CA LYS A 359 -15.44 -26.67 -5.80
C LYS A 359 -16.53 -27.18 -4.84
N GLY A 360 -17.74 -26.64 -4.92
CA GLY A 360 -18.81 -26.91 -3.98
C GLY A 360 -18.52 -26.38 -2.58
N LEU A 361 -19.35 -26.79 -1.63
CA LEU A 361 -19.22 -26.46 -0.21
C LEU A 361 -18.85 -27.73 0.58
N LEU A 362 -17.63 -27.79 1.07
CA LEU A 362 -17.18 -28.84 1.99
C LEU A 362 -17.70 -28.57 3.40
N ILE A 363 -18.29 -29.56 4.05
CA ILE A 363 -18.76 -29.46 5.43
C ILE A 363 -17.97 -30.45 6.28
N SER A 364 -17.18 -29.90 7.21
CA SER A 364 -16.35 -30.70 8.13
C SER A 364 -16.74 -30.44 9.59
N PRO A 365 -17.05 -31.48 10.37
CA PRO A 365 -17.35 -31.34 11.79
C PRO A 365 -16.13 -31.05 12.68
N PHE A 366 -14.92 -31.08 12.11
CA PHE A 366 -13.67 -30.93 12.86
C PHE A 366 -12.69 -30.03 12.10
N VAL A 367 -11.80 -29.36 12.85
CA VAL A 367 -10.71 -28.54 12.27
C VAL A 367 -9.66 -29.33 11.48
N ASN A 368 -9.71 -30.67 11.55
CA ASN A 368 -8.91 -31.57 10.73
C ASN A 368 -9.75 -32.11 9.57
N ILE A 369 -9.67 -31.42 8.44
CA ILE A 369 -10.35 -31.74 7.19
C ILE A 369 -9.77 -33.02 6.60
N SER A 370 -10.67 -33.88 6.11
CA SER A 370 -10.30 -35.13 5.43
C SER A 370 -11.06 -35.30 4.11
N GLU A 371 -10.53 -36.12 3.20
CA GLU A 371 -11.21 -36.49 1.95
C GLU A 371 -12.57 -37.18 2.15
N LYS A 372 -12.90 -37.61 3.38
CA LYS A 372 -14.18 -38.25 3.71
C LYS A 372 -15.28 -37.25 4.03
N ASP A 373 -14.92 -35.98 4.24
CA ASP A 373 -15.84 -34.90 4.54
C ASP A 373 -16.77 -34.67 3.33
N LYS A 374 -17.96 -34.10 3.58
CA LYS A 374 -19.00 -34.04 2.56
C LYS A 374 -18.92 -32.74 1.80
N VAL A 375 -18.78 -32.85 0.48
CA VAL A 375 -18.85 -31.74 -0.46
C VAL A 375 -20.22 -31.77 -1.11
N PHE A 376 -20.89 -30.62 -1.14
CA PHE A 376 -22.17 -30.43 -1.81
C PHE A 376 -22.01 -29.40 -2.92
N GLU A 377 -22.49 -29.71 -4.12
CA GLU A 377 -22.48 -28.78 -5.24
C GLU A 377 -23.41 -27.59 -4.99
N LYS A 378 -23.22 -26.48 -5.71
CA LYS A 378 -24.05 -25.26 -5.55
C LYS A 378 -25.56 -25.58 -5.60
N GLN A 379 -25.98 -26.41 -6.55
CA GLN A 379 -27.38 -26.82 -6.70
C GLN A 379 -27.85 -27.70 -5.55
N GLU A 380 -27.00 -28.62 -5.07
CA GLU A 380 -27.33 -29.46 -3.90
C GLU A 380 -27.45 -28.63 -2.62
N VAL A 381 -26.65 -27.56 -2.48
CA VAL A 381 -26.74 -26.63 -1.36
C VAL A 381 -28.10 -25.94 -1.34
N SER A 382 -28.64 -25.53 -2.48
CA SER A 382 -29.93 -24.82 -2.57
C SER A 382 -31.12 -25.57 -1.96
N SER A 383 -31.10 -26.92 -2.02
CA SER A 383 -32.13 -27.81 -1.45
C SER A 383 -31.59 -28.67 -0.30
N LEU A 384 -30.48 -28.27 0.33
CA LEU A 384 -29.76 -29.12 1.28
C LEU A 384 -30.59 -29.46 2.52
N LEU A 385 -31.41 -28.52 2.98
CA LEU A 385 -32.30 -28.71 4.13
C LEU A 385 -33.59 -29.50 3.81
N GLU A 386 -33.79 -29.90 2.56
CA GLU A 386 -34.85 -30.83 2.16
C GLU A 386 -34.32 -32.28 2.08
N ASN A 387 -33.00 -32.45 2.23
CA ASN A 387 -32.35 -33.74 2.06
C ASN A 387 -32.55 -34.63 3.30
N GLU A 388 -33.36 -35.67 3.16
CA GLU A 388 -33.61 -36.65 4.23
C GLU A 388 -32.54 -37.75 4.32
N LYS A 389 -31.53 -37.76 3.45
CA LYS A 389 -30.46 -38.75 3.48
C LYS A 389 -29.56 -38.54 4.68
N ALA A 390 -29.42 -39.55 5.53
CA ALA A 390 -28.47 -39.52 6.62
C ALA A 390 -27.02 -39.71 6.11
N TYR A 391 -26.12 -38.80 6.50
CA TYR A 391 -24.69 -38.87 6.22
C TYR A 391 -23.92 -39.26 7.47
N LEU A 392 -22.80 -39.95 7.30
CA LEU A 392 -21.79 -40.09 8.35
C LEU A 392 -20.84 -38.89 8.25
N TRP A 393 -21.00 -37.95 9.17
CA TRP A 393 -20.21 -36.72 9.24
C TRP A 393 -18.83 -36.96 9.87
N GLY A 394 -18.73 -37.92 10.79
CA GLY A 394 -17.48 -38.23 11.47
C GLY A 394 -17.71 -39.16 12.66
N TYR A 395 -16.78 -39.15 13.60
CA TYR A 395 -16.84 -39.93 14.84
C TYR A 395 -16.56 -39.01 16.03
N GLN A 396 -17.37 -39.10 17.08
CA GLN A 396 -17.17 -38.31 18.29
C GLN A 396 -15.84 -38.68 18.96
N ASP A 397 -15.06 -37.67 19.32
CA ASP A 397 -13.83 -37.86 20.10
C ASP A 397 -14.17 -38.46 21.48
N GLY A 398 -13.24 -39.24 22.05
CA GLY A 398 -13.43 -40.01 23.29
C GLY A 398 -14.33 -41.25 23.16
N SER A 399 -15.55 -41.13 22.62
CA SER A 399 -16.51 -42.26 22.55
C SER A 399 -16.41 -43.11 21.28
N GLY A 400 -15.87 -42.56 20.19
CA GLY A 400 -15.79 -43.20 18.88
C GLY A 400 -17.16 -43.46 18.23
N LYS A 401 -18.25 -42.87 18.75
CA LYS A 401 -19.59 -43.08 18.20
C LYS A 401 -19.73 -42.38 16.84
N PRO A 402 -20.37 -43.03 15.85
CA PRO A 402 -20.57 -42.42 14.54
C PRO A 402 -21.55 -41.24 14.65
N MET A 403 -21.16 -40.11 14.09
CA MET A 403 -22.00 -38.91 13.96
C MET A 403 -22.81 -39.03 12.68
N LYS A 404 -23.98 -39.68 12.78
CA LYS A 404 -24.92 -39.82 11.67
C LYS A 404 -26.12 -38.92 11.87
N SER A 405 -26.41 -38.10 10.87
CA SER A 405 -27.60 -37.24 10.85
C SER A 405 -27.90 -36.80 9.41
N THR A 406 -29.11 -36.33 9.18
CA THR A 406 -29.45 -35.63 7.92
C THR A 406 -28.79 -34.24 7.92
N PRO A 407 -28.63 -33.57 6.75
CA PRO A 407 -28.17 -32.19 6.71
C PRO A 407 -29.04 -31.22 7.54
N PRO A 408 -30.39 -31.28 7.54
CA PRO A 408 -31.22 -30.48 8.45
C PRO A 408 -30.84 -30.61 9.92
N GLU A 409 -30.72 -31.85 10.39
CA GLU A 409 -30.33 -32.14 11.77
C GLU A 409 -28.91 -31.67 12.09
N TYR A 410 -27.99 -31.75 11.12
CA TYR A 410 -26.62 -31.30 11.28
C TYR A 410 -26.53 -29.77 11.36
N PHE A 411 -27.24 -29.05 10.49
CA PHE A 411 -27.22 -27.59 10.41
C PHE A 411 -27.79 -26.90 11.65
N GLN A 412 -28.61 -27.58 12.46
CA GLN A 412 -29.05 -27.06 13.75
C GLN A 412 -27.89 -26.66 14.67
N ARG A 413 -26.70 -27.26 14.49
CA ARG A 413 -25.48 -26.89 15.24
C ARG A 413 -25.01 -25.47 14.96
N TYR A 414 -25.37 -24.90 13.81
CA TYR A 414 -24.96 -23.55 13.45
C TYR A 414 -25.85 -22.47 14.09
N GLN A 415 -27.01 -22.85 14.63
CA GLN A 415 -27.93 -21.92 15.32
C GLN A 415 -27.30 -21.26 16.55
N ASP A 416 -26.32 -21.93 17.15
CA ASP A 416 -25.56 -21.43 18.31
C ASP A 416 -24.65 -20.22 17.98
N PHE A 417 -24.45 -19.90 16.70
CA PHE A 417 -23.65 -18.76 16.23
C PHE A 417 -24.50 -17.51 15.91
N SER A 418 -25.77 -17.48 16.31
CA SER A 418 -26.61 -16.26 16.24
C SER A 418 -26.08 -15.11 17.09
N GLN A 419 -25.26 -15.41 18.10
CA GLN A 419 -24.50 -14.46 18.91
C GLN A 419 -23.08 -15.01 19.10
N VAL A 420 -22.08 -14.24 18.70
CA VAL A 420 -20.65 -14.62 18.76
C VAL A 420 -19.87 -13.58 19.54
N ASP A 421 -18.81 -14.02 20.24
CA ASP A 421 -17.96 -13.12 21.01
C ASP A 421 -16.95 -12.40 20.14
N LYS A 422 -16.42 -13.08 19.11
CA LYS A 422 -15.40 -12.54 18.21
C LYS A 422 -15.60 -13.03 16.79
N VAL A 423 -15.27 -12.17 15.83
CA VAL A 423 -15.12 -12.53 14.42
C VAL A 423 -13.69 -12.20 14.03
N ILE A 424 -12.92 -13.24 13.68
CA ILE A 424 -11.48 -13.17 13.42
C ILE A 424 -11.25 -13.52 11.96
N VAL A 425 -10.43 -12.75 11.26
CA VAL A 425 -10.08 -12.99 9.86
C VAL A 425 -8.59 -13.31 9.79
N ASP A 426 -8.26 -14.46 9.21
CA ASP A 426 -6.91 -15.01 8.97
C ASP A 426 -5.95 -15.16 10.19
N ASP A 427 -6.19 -14.51 11.34
CA ASP A 427 -5.46 -14.74 12.63
C ASP A 427 -6.01 -15.95 13.40
N ILE A 428 -6.11 -17.11 12.73
CA ILE A 428 -6.68 -18.29 13.37
C ILE A 428 -5.67 -18.94 14.31
N LYS A 429 -6.11 -19.17 15.54
CA LYS A 429 -5.30 -19.83 16.57
C LYS A 429 -5.75 -21.28 16.70
N GLN A 430 -4.77 -22.18 16.73
CA GLN A 430 -5.05 -23.57 17.06
C GLN A 430 -5.61 -23.64 18.49
N ARG A 431 -6.78 -24.27 18.63
CA ARG A 431 -7.46 -24.50 19.90
C ARG A 431 -7.85 -25.97 19.99
N GLY A 432 -7.79 -26.53 21.19
CA GLY A 432 -8.09 -27.94 21.44
C GLY A 432 -6.93 -28.89 21.14
N ASN A 433 -7.24 -30.18 21.13
CA ASN A 433 -6.31 -31.30 20.98
C ASN A 433 -6.12 -31.76 19.53
N VAL A 434 -6.99 -31.33 18.60
CA VAL A 434 -6.95 -31.74 17.20
C VAL A 434 -6.10 -30.74 16.40
N LYS A 435 -5.15 -31.25 15.60
CA LYS A 435 -4.35 -30.42 14.69
C LYS A 435 -5.24 -29.83 13.60
N MET A 436 -5.28 -28.51 13.52
CA MET A 436 -5.94 -27.79 12.42
C MET A 436 -5.12 -27.92 11.14
N ASN A 437 -5.77 -28.21 10.01
CA ASN A 437 -5.14 -28.35 8.70
C ASN A 437 -5.90 -27.58 7.59
N ILE A 438 -6.71 -26.58 7.95
CA ILE A 438 -7.54 -25.85 6.98
C ILE A 438 -6.69 -25.20 5.88
N LYS A 439 -5.60 -24.52 6.24
CA LYS A 439 -4.64 -23.94 5.26
C LYS A 439 -3.79 -25.01 4.56
N ASP A 440 -3.57 -26.18 5.16
CA ASP A 440 -2.91 -27.30 4.46
C ASP A 440 -3.81 -27.85 3.33
N TYR A 441 -5.12 -27.90 3.57
CA TYR A 441 -6.12 -28.40 2.61
C TYR A 441 -6.54 -27.34 1.59
N PHE A 442 -6.58 -26.07 2.00
CA PHE A 442 -6.91 -24.91 1.18
C PHE A 442 -5.79 -23.85 1.27
N PRO A 443 -4.65 -24.04 0.58
CA PRO A 443 -3.47 -23.18 0.71
C PRO A 443 -3.75 -21.72 0.34
N ASP A 444 -4.50 -21.50 -0.74
CA ASP A 444 -4.83 -20.16 -1.25
C ASP A 444 -6.21 -19.70 -0.79
N SER A 445 -6.52 -19.91 0.49
CA SER A 445 -7.81 -19.50 1.07
C SER A 445 -7.68 -18.39 2.09
N HIS A 446 -8.76 -17.64 2.28
CA HIS A 446 -8.94 -16.79 3.45
C HIS A 446 -9.98 -17.41 4.36
N ILE A 447 -9.83 -17.20 5.67
CA ILE A 447 -10.69 -17.87 6.63
C ILE A 447 -11.24 -16.86 7.63
N VAL A 448 -12.56 -16.91 7.82
CA VAL A 448 -13.26 -16.14 8.85
C VAL A 448 -13.75 -17.08 9.95
N GLU A 449 -13.28 -16.85 11.17
CA GLU A 449 -13.67 -17.57 12.39
C GLU A 449 -14.75 -16.78 13.14
N PHE A 450 -15.91 -17.40 13.32
CA PHE A 450 -16.94 -17.01 14.27
C PHE A 450 -16.69 -17.73 15.59
N TYR A 451 -16.13 -17.03 16.57
CA TYR A 451 -15.68 -17.60 17.83
C TYR A 451 -16.63 -17.28 18.99
N LYS A 452 -16.93 -18.30 19.79
CA LYS A 452 -17.69 -18.18 21.03
C LYS A 452 -16.82 -18.64 22.19
N ASN A 453 -16.72 -17.79 23.22
CA ASN A 453 -16.02 -18.08 24.45
C ASN A 453 -16.70 -19.25 25.17
N GLY A 454 -15.89 -20.09 25.81
CA GLY A 454 -16.41 -21.01 26.81
C GLY A 454 -16.95 -20.25 28.04
N THR A 455 -17.74 -20.93 28.84
CA THR A 455 -18.32 -20.41 30.07
C THR A 455 -17.47 -20.78 31.29
N GLU A 456 -17.41 -19.88 32.28
CA GLU A 456 -16.68 -20.14 33.52
C GLU A 456 -17.20 -21.39 34.26
N GLU A 457 -18.52 -21.65 34.17
CA GLU A 457 -19.15 -22.84 34.75
C GLU A 457 -18.51 -24.14 34.23
N ASN A 458 -18.13 -24.16 32.96
CA ASN A 458 -17.45 -25.25 32.31
C ASN A 458 -15.93 -25.03 32.24
N SER A 459 -15.32 -24.21 33.10
CA SER A 459 -13.87 -23.92 33.04
C SER A 459 -13.39 -23.40 31.67
N ASN A 460 -14.28 -22.75 30.91
CA ASN A 460 -14.07 -22.24 29.56
C ASN A 460 -13.71 -23.29 28.49
N ILE A 461 -13.96 -24.57 28.76
CA ILE A 461 -13.64 -25.66 27.82
C ILE A 461 -14.71 -25.86 26.75
N ASP A 462 -15.93 -25.39 26.98
CA ASP A 462 -17.10 -25.43 26.09
C ASP A 462 -17.09 -24.31 25.02
N TRP A 463 -15.91 -23.84 24.62
CA TRP A 463 -15.77 -22.90 23.51
C TRP A 463 -16.17 -23.58 22.18
N SER A 464 -16.65 -22.78 21.24
CA SER A 464 -17.00 -23.25 19.90
C SER A 464 -16.61 -22.23 18.82
N SER A 465 -16.41 -22.73 17.61
CA SER A 465 -15.95 -21.96 16.46
C SER A 465 -16.55 -22.49 15.18
N LEU A 466 -17.00 -21.57 14.32
CA LEU A 466 -17.36 -21.86 12.94
C LEU A 466 -16.37 -21.13 12.03
N TYR A 467 -15.62 -21.87 11.25
CA TYR A 467 -14.74 -21.33 10.23
C TYR A 467 -15.45 -21.39 8.88
N ILE A 468 -15.50 -20.25 8.21
CA ILE A 468 -15.94 -20.15 6.81
C ILE A 468 -14.69 -19.90 5.96
N VAL A 469 -14.43 -20.81 5.02
CA VAL A 469 -13.25 -20.78 4.16
C VAL A 469 -13.65 -20.22 2.80
N PHE A 470 -12.92 -19.21 2.33
CA PHE A 470 -13.16 -18.51 1.08
C PHE A 470 -12.00 -18.69 0.10
N GLN A 471 -12.33 -18.81 -1.18
CA GLN A 471 -11.38 -18.69 -2.29
C GLN A 471 -11.99 -17.83 -3.40
N LYS A 472 -11.14 -17.11 -4.15
CA LYS A 472 -11.60 -16.37 -5.33
C LYS A 472 -11.98 -17.35 -6.44
N ASN A 473 -13.10 -17.08 -7.12
CA ASN A 473 -13.42 -17.74 -8.39
C ASN A 473 -12.65 -17.09 -9.55
N ASN A 474 -12.86 -17.60 -10.77
CA ASN A 474 -12.21 -17.06 -11.98
C ASN A 474 -12.57 -15.58 -12.28
N ALA A 475 -13.67 -15.07 -11.71
CA ALA A 475 -14.08 -13.67 -11.83
C ALA A 475 -13.50 -12.77 -10.70
N GLY A 476 -12.69 -13.34 -9.80
CA GLY A 476 -12.10 -12.63 -8.67
C GLY A 476 -13.03 -12.48 -7.45
N GLU A 477 -14.22 -13.08 -7.46
CA GLU A 477 -15.17 -12.99 -6.34
C GLU A 477 -14.86 -14.02 -5.25
N TRP A 478 -14.89 -13.60 -3.99
CA TRP A 478 -14.81 -14.51 -2.85
C TRP A 478 -16.04 -15.43 -2.79
N LYS A 479 -15.80 -16.74 -2.84
CA LYS A 479 -16.81 -17.79 -2.69
C LYS A 479 -16.46 -18.74 -1.55
N ALA A 480 -17.46 -19.13 -0.78
CA ALA A 480 -17.34 -20.12 0.27
C ALA A 480 -17.04 -21.50 -0.34
N VAL A 481 -15.98 -22.13 0.15
CA VAL A 481 -15.56 -23.49 -0.25
C VAL A 481 -15.65 -24.48 0.90
N ALA A 482 -15.68 -24.01 2.16
CA ALA A 482 -15.91 -24.90 3.30
C ALA A 482 -16.58 -24.23 4.51
N LEU A 483 -17.34 -25.03 5.25
CA LEU A 483 -17.78 -24.79 6.63
C LEU A 483 -17.08 -25.80 7.54
N VAL A 484 -16.29 -25.32 8.49
CA VAL A 484 -15.51 -26.18 9.40
C VAL A 484 -15.87 -25.85 10.83
N SER A 485 -16.15 -26.87 11.63
CA SER A 485 -16.47 -26.71 13.06
C SER A 485 -15.24 -26.96 13.94
N GLY A 486 -15.01 -26.06 14.89
CA GLY A 486 -14.09 -26.24 16.00
C GLY A 486 -14.83 -26.21 17.32
N GLN A 487 -14.54 -27.15 18.19
CA GLN A 487 -15.03 -27.19 19.56
C GLN A 487 -14.12 -28.10 20.37
N TRP A 488 -14.18 -28.01 21.70
CA TRP A 488 -13.57 -29.03 22.52
C TRP A 488 -14.39 -30.32 22.46
N THR A 489 -13.73 -31.45 22.23
CA THR A 489 -14.40 -32.73 21.96
C THR A 489 -14.12 -33.81 23.01
N VAL A 490 -13.41 -33.49 24.10
CA VAL A 490 -12.91 -34.47 25.10
C VAL A 490 -13.71 -34.42 26.39
#